data_AF-A0A359GT53-F1
#
_entry.id   AF-A0A359GT53-F1
#
_cell.length_a   1.000
_cell.length_b   1.000
_cell.length_c   1.000
_cell.angle_alpha   90.00
_cell.angle_beta   90.00
_cell.angle_gamma   90.00
#
_symmetry.space_group_name_H-M   'P 1'
#
loop_
_entity.id
_entity.type
_entity.pdbx_description
1 polymer ?
#
loop_
_entity_poly.entity_id
_entity_poly.type
_entity_poly.pdbx_seq_one_letter_code
_entity_poly.pdbx_strand_id
1 'polypeptide(L)'
;MSENFPEQSINALRHIPNAITSVRIIVAAIFPFCPEQMHIGLIVLGLATEFLDGFTARLFKWTSYLGQILDPVADKLFVLSVSLTWVWLGKLTVLQWLLIGLRDFGVLFIFIALIALGSIGSVRSVKARIT
;
A
#
# COMPACT_ATOMS: atom_id res chain seq x y z
N MET A 1 8.12 17.74 36.20
CA MET A 1 7.37 16.47 36.21
C MET A 1 7.60 15.82 34.86
N SER A 2 8.68 15.05 34.73
CA SER A 2 8.97 14.33 33.49
C SER A 2 8.01 13.16 33.41
N GLU A 3 6.96 13.28 32.60
CA GLU A 3 6.14 12.14 32.22
C GLU A 3 7.05 11.14 31.50
N ASN A 4 7.50 10.12 32.24
CA ASN A 4 8.07 8.92 31.68
C ASN A 4 6.95 8.20 30.92
N PHE A 5 6.73 8.58 29.66
CA PHE A 5 6.00 7.71 28.75
C PHE A 5 6.73 6.36 28.76
N PRO A 6 6.08 5.26 29.16
CA PRO A 6 6.77 3.98 29.28
C PRO A 6 7.27 3.57 27.90
N GLU A 7 8.57 3.25 27.78
CA GLU A 7 9.19 2.77 26.52
C GLU A 7 8.39 1.62 25.88
N GLN A 8 7.64 0.86 26.69
CA GLN A 8 6.72 -0.20 26.23
C GLN A 8 5.58 0.31 25.34
N SER A 9 5.03 1.51 25.58
CA SER A 9 3.99 2.09 24.70
C SER A 9 4.55 2.43 23.32
N ILE A 10 5.78 2.92 23.22
CA ILE A 10 6.44 3.20 21.93
C ILE A 10 6.63 1.90 21.13
N ASN A 11 6.92 0.77 21.79
CA ASN A 11 7.08 -0.52 21.14
C ASN A 11 5.74 -1.11 20.64
N ALA A 12 4.66 -1.00 21.42
CA ALA A 12 3.33 -1.45 20.98
C ALA A 12 2.78 -0.63 19.81
N LEU A 13 2.97 0.70 19.87
CA LEU A 13 2.50 1.62 18.82
C LEU A 13 3.27 1.44 17.50
N ARG A 14 4.51 0.93 17.54
CA ARG A 14 5.32 0.60 16.35
C ARG A 14 4.72 -0.52 15.48
N HIS A 15 3.81 -1.34 16.02
CA HIS A 15 3.12 -2.40 15.26
C HIS A 15 1.80 -1.95 14.63
N ILE A 16 1.35 -0.71 14.89
CA ILE A 16 0.12 -0.16 14.33
C ILE A 16 0.12 -0.20 12.79
N PRO A 17 1.19 0.24 12.09
CA PRO A 17 1.29 0.11 10.64
C PRO A 17 0.98 -1.31 10.14
N ASN A 18 1.72 -2.30 10.65
CA ASN A 18 1.53 -3.70 10.25
C ASN A 18 0.13 -4.24 10.55
N ALA A 19 -0.52 -3.79 11.64
CA ALA A 19 -1.89 -4.18 11.94
C ALA A 19 -2.89 -3.62 10.92
N ILE A 20 -2.67 -2.37 10.49
CA ILE A 20 -3.46 -1.68 9.46
C ILE A 20 -3.29 -2.37 8.09
N THR A 21 -2.05 -2.73 7.71
CA THR A 21 -1.77 -3.56 6.52
C THR A 21 -2.49 -4.92 6.59
N SER A 22 -2.46 -5.58 7.74
CA SER A 22 -3.08 -6.89 7.95
C SER A 22 -4.60 -6.83 7.79
N VAL A 23 -5.25 -5.77 8.30
CA VAL A 23 -6.68 -5.53 8.08
C VAL A 23 -6.98 -5.45 6.59
N ARG A 24 -6.16 -4.77 5.78
CA ARG A 24 -6.40 -4.67 4.33
C ARG A 24 -6.33 -6.01 3.63
N ILE A 25 -5.40 -6.88 4.02
CA ILE A 25 -5.31 -8.25 3.48
C ILE A 25 -6.59 -9.03 3.80
N ILE A 26 -7.10 -8.90 5.03
CA ILE A 26 -8.35 -9.53 5.43
C ILE A 26 -9.52 -8.97 4.61
N VAL A 27 -9.61 -7.64 4.47
CA VAL A 27 -10.64 -6.99 3.67
C VAL A 27 -10.58 -7.47 2.21
N ALA A 28 -9.38 -7.57 1.62
CA ALA A 28 -9.18 -8.11 0.29
C ALA A 28 -9.69 -9.55 0.18
N ALA A 29 -9.43 -10.41 1.17
CA ALA A 29 -9.88 -11.80 1.17
C ALA A 29 -11.41 -11.95 1.29
N ILE A 30 -12.07 -11.09 2.08
CA ILE A 30 -13.53 -11.16 2.27
C ILE A 30 -14.32 -10.45 1.17
N PHE A 31 -13.71 -9.49 0.46
CA PHE A 31 -14.38 -8.63 -0.54
C PHE A 31 -15.25 -9.40 -1.56
N PRO A 32 -14.79 -10.53 -2.16
CA PRO A 32 -15.59 -11.26 -3.16
C PRO A 32 -16.87 -11.87 -2.58
N PHE A 33 -16.90 -12.12 -1.27
CA PHE A 33 -18.03 -12.73 -0.57
C PHE A 33 -18.98 -11.68 0.01
N CYS A 34 -18.62 -10.40 -0.01
CA CYS A 34 -19.46 -9.33 0.49
C CYS A 34 -20.53 -8.94 -0.53
N PRO A 35 -21.73 -8.55 -0.06
CA PRO A 35 -22.79 -8.09 -0.93
C PRO A 35 -22.39 -6.78 -1.63
N GLU A 36 -22.88 -6.59 -2.86
CA GLU A 36 -22.47 -5.49 -3.74
C GLU A 36 -22.67 -4.10 -3.11
N GLN A 37 -23.71 -3.94 -2.28
CA GLN A 37 -24.00 -2.68 -1.58
C GLN A 37 -22.87 -2.26 -0.63
N MET A 38 -22.07 -3.21 -0.14
CA MET A 38 -20.93 -2.96 0.74
C MET A 38 -19.63 -2.66 -0.02
N HIS A 39 -19.56 -2.94 -1.32
CA HIS A 39 -18.30 -2.85 -2.08
C HIS A 39 -17.70 -1.46 -2.04
N ILE A 40 -18.49 -0.41 -2.25
CA ILE A 40 -18.01 0.98 -2.20
C ILE A 40 -17.48 1.31 -0.80
N GLY A 41 -18.19 0.90 0.26
CA GLY A 41 -17.76 1.11 1.64
C GLY A 41 -16.42 0.44 1.95
N LEU A 42 -16.23 -0.80 1.49
CA LEU A 42 -14.99 -1.55 1.68
C LEU A 42 -13.83 -0.96 0.86
N ILE A 43 -14.09 -0.46 -0.34
CA ILE A 43 -13.11 0.28 -1.15
C ILE A 43 -12.66 1.55 -0.42
N VAL A 44 -13.60 2.36 0.05
CA VAL A 44 -13.30 3.59 0.82
C VAL A 44 -12.53 3.26 2.09
N LEU A 45 -12.93 2.21 2.81
CA LEU A 45 -12.23 1.76 4.01
C LEU A 45 -10.79 1.35 3.69
N GLY A 46 -10.57 0.56 2.63
CA GLY A 46 -9.24 0.14 2.19
C GLY A 46 -8.32 1.33 1.85
N LEU A 47 -8.84 2.31 1.12
CA LEU A 47 -8.12 3.54 0.76
C LEU A 47 -7.81 4.41 1.99
N ALA A 48 -8.78 4.55 2.90
CA ALA A 48 -8.59 5.32 4.14
C ALA A 48 -7.53 4.66 5.04
N THR A 49 -7.55 3.33 5.12
CA THR A 49 -6.60 2.49 5.86
C THR A 49 -5.18 2.69 5.31
N GLU A 50 -5.01 2.79 3.99
CA GLU A 50 -3.73 3.11 3.34
C GLU A 50 -3.19 4.48 3.66
N PHE A 51 -4.05 5.48 3.55
CA PHE A 51 -3.66 6.84 3.85
C PHE A 51 -3.23 6.98 5.31
N LEU A 52 -3.97 6.34 6.23
CA LEU A 52 -3.70 6.37 7.65
C LEU A 52 -2.38 5.67 7.99
N ASP A 53 -2.10 4.51 7.41
CA ASP A 53 -0.84 3.80 7.61
C ASP A 53 0.35 4.66 7.17
N GLY A 54 0.31 5.13 5.91
CA GLY A 54 1.36 5.98 5.35
C GLY A 54 1.53 7.30 6.09
N PHE A 55 0.47 7.84 6.69
CA PHE A 55 0.54 9.04 7.53
C PHE A 55 1.20 8.75 8.89
N THR A 56 0.79 7.68 9.58
CA THR A 56 1.35 7.30 10.88
C THR A 56 2.83 6.90 10.77
N ALA A 57 3.20 6.10 9.76
CA ALA A 57 4.58 5.72 9.51
C ALA A 57 5.50 6.94 9.28
N ARG A 58 5.02 7.95 8.54
CA ARG A 58 5.77 9.19 8.28
C ARG A 58 5.90 10.08 9.52
N LEU A 59 4.84 10.21 10.31
CA LEU A 59 4.83 11.08 11.49
C LEU A 59 5.71 10.53 12.61
N PHE A 60 5.71 9.21 12.81
CA PHE A 60 6.40 8.55 13.93
C PHE A 60 7.75 7.90 13.56
N LYS A 61 8.15 7.94 12.28
CA LYS A 61 9.35 7.24 11.75
C LYS A 61 9.37 5.74 12.08
N TRP A 62 8.21 5.13 12.22
CA TRP A 62 8.05 3.72 12.55
C TRP A 62 7.97 2.91 11.26
N THR A 63 9.10 2.80 10.56
CA THR A 63 9.21 1.97 9.37
C THR A 63 9.80 0.62 9.77
N SER A 64 9.02 -0.46 9.68
CA SER A 64 9.53 -1.82 9.86
C SER A 64 9.95 -2.42 8.52
N TYR A 65 10.94 -3.31 8.50
CA TYR A 65 11.36 -4.01 7.26
C TYR A 65 10.22 -4.88 6.71
N LEU A 66 9.46 -5.52 7.59
CA LEU A 66 8.30 -6.34 7.21
C LEU A 66 7.17 -5.50 6.63
N GLY A 67 6.84 -4.36 7.26
CA GLY A 67 5.80 -3.44 6.76
C GLY A 67 6.13 -2.91 5.36
N GLN A 68 7.38 -2.53 5.11
CA GLN A 68 7.83 -2.07 3.78
C GLN A 68 7.60 -3.09 2.66
N ILE A 69 7.62 -4.39 2.96
CA ILE A 69 7.33 -5.45 1.99
C ILE A 69 5.82 -5.76 1.98
N LEU A 70 5.19 -5.76 3.14
CA LEU A 70 3.79 -6.14 3.29
C LEU A 70 2.84 -5.09 2.70
N ASP A 71 3.19 -3.81 2.76
CA ASP A 71 2.34 -2.72 2.27
C ASP A 71 2.11 -2.79 0.75
N PRO A 72 3.16 -2.90 -0.11
CA PRO A 72 2.96 -3.09 -1.55
C PRO A 72 2.25 -4.40 -1.90
N VAL A 73 2.44 -5.45 -1.10
CA VAL A 73 1.77 -6.74 -1.31
C VAL A 73 0.29 -6.63 -1.00
N ALA A 74 -0.07 -6.03 0.14
CA ALA A 74 -1.45 -5.82 0.55
C ALA A 74 -2.21 -4.93 -0.42
N ASP A 75 -1.57 -3.89 -0.95
CA ASP A 75 -2.13 -3.03 -1.99
C ASP A 75 -2.47 -3.83 -3.26
N LYS A 76 -1.52 -4.60 -3.79
CA LYS A 76 -1.75 -5.43 -4.98
C LYS A 76 -2.83 -6.49 -4.76
N LEU A 77 -2.85 -7.13 -3.60
CA LEU A 77 -3.88 -8.12 -3.27
C LEU A 77 -5.27 -7.47 -3.20
N PHE A 78 -5.37 -6.27 -2.64
CA PHE A 78 -6.61 -5.53 -2.56
C PHE A 78 -7.12 -5.15 -3.96
N VAL A 79 -6.28 -4.54 -4.80
CA VAL A 79 -6.62 -4.16 -6.18
C VAL A 79 -7.02 -5.38 -7.00
N LEU A 80 -6.29 -6.50 -6.89
CA LEU A 80 -6.62 -7.74 -7.58
C LEU A 80 -7.97 -8.30 -7.14
N SER A 81 -8.23 -8.35 -5.83
CA SER A 81 -9.49 -8.87 -5.29
C SER A 81 -10.69 -8.03 -5.77
N VAL A 82 -10.60 -6.71 -5.64
CA VAL A 82 -11.67 -5.79 -6.06
C VAL A 82 -11.91 -5.90 -7.57
N SER A 83 -10.84 -5.79 -8.36
CA SER A 83 -10.95 -5.78 -9.83
C SER A 83 -11.47 -7.12 -10.37
N LEU A 84 -11.03 -8.24 -9.83
CA LEU A 84 -11.50 -9.57 -10.25
C LEU A 84 -12.96 -9.80 -9.86
N THR A 85 -13.37 -9.38 -8.67
CA THR A 85 -14.76 -9.43 -8.23
C THR A 85 -15.67 -8.62 -9.16
N TRP A 86 -15.24 -7.42 -9.55
CA TRP A 86 -16.02 -6.56 -10.45
C TRP A 86 -16.05 -7.06 -11.90
N VAL A 87 -15.01 -7.75 -12.36
CA VAL A 87 -15.06 -8.49 -13.63
C VAL A 87 -16.10 -9.61 -13.55
N TRP A 88 -16.11 -10.38 -12.46
CA TRP A 88 -17.05 -11.48 -12.27
C TRP A 88 -18.52 -11.01 -12.19
N LEU A 89 -18.76 -9.85 -11.57
CA LEU A 89 -20.08 -9.20 -11.53
C LEU A 89 -20.45 -8.47 -12.82
N GLY A 90 -19.60 -8.48 -13.86
CA GLY A 90 -19.86 -7.80 -15.13
C GLY A 90 -19.83 -6.27 -15.06
N LYS A 91 -19.34 -5.69 -13.95
CA LYS A 91 -19.17 -4.23 -13.79
C LYS A 91 -17.93 -3.73 -14.51
N LEU A 92 -16.94 -4.60 -14.71
CA LEU A 92 -15.67 -4.28 -15.33
C LEU A 92 -15.43 -5.26 -16.48
N THR A 93 -15.18 -4.74 -17.68
CA THR A 93 -14.89 -5.59 -18.84
C THR A 93 -13.50 -6.20 -18.76
N VAL A 94 -13.30 -7.37 -19.35
CA VAL A 94 -11.96 -8.02 -19.38
C VAL A 94 -10.90 -7.09 -20.00
N LEU A 95 -11.28 -6.28 -21.00
CA LEU A 95 -10.39 -5.29 -21.59
C LEU A 95 -9.96 -4.21 -20.57
N GLN A 96 -10.90 -3.66 -19.79
CA GLN A 96 -10.56 -2.69 -18.74
C GLN A 96 -9.67 -3.31 -17.66
N TRP A 97 -9.90 -4.57 -17.29
CA TRP A 97 -9.07 -5.29 -16.33
C TRP A 97 -7.63 -5.49 -16.85
N LEU A 98 -7.49 -5.87 -18.12
CA LEU A 98 -6.20 -5.97 -18.79
C LEU A 98 -5.47 -4.62 -18.86
N LEU A 99 -6.18 -3.52 -19.10
CA LEU A 99 -5.58 -2.18 -19.11
C LEU A 99 -5.06 -1.78 -17.72
N ILE A 100 -5.78 -2.10 -16.65
CA ILE A 100 -5.31 -1.88 -15.27
C ILE A 100 -4.02 -2.67 -15.04
N GLY A 101 -4.00 -3.97 -15.37
CA GLY A 101 -2.81 -4.79 -15.23
C GLY A 101 -1.63 -4.27 -16.06
N LEU A 102 -1.87 -3.94 -17.33
CA LEU A 102 -0.85 -3.41 -18.24
C LEU A 102 -0.24 -2.12 -17.72
N ARG A 103 -1.04 -1.22 -17.14
CA ARG A 103 -0.55 0.02 -16.53
C ARG A 103 0.41 -0.27 -15.38
N ASP A 104 0.08 -1.22 -14.51
CA ASP A 104 0.95 -1.59 -13.38
C ASP A 104 2.25 -2.27 -13.83
N PHE A 105 2.18 -3.16 -14.82
CA PHE A 105 3.38 -3.76 -15.44
C PHE A 105 4.22 -2.72 -16.20
N GLY A 106 3.57 -1.77 -16.88
CA GLY A 106 4.23 -0.69 -17.61
C GLY A 106 5.01 0.24 -16.68
N VAL A 107 4.40 0.65 -15.55
CA VAL A 107 5.09 1.44 -14.53
C VAL A 107 6.30 0.68 -13.98
N LEU A 108 6.15 -0.61 -13.67
CA LEU A 108 7.27 -1.44 -13.21
C LEU A 108 8.38 -1.56 -14.26
N PHE A 109 8.02 -1.77 -15.52
CA PHE A 109 8.98 -1.86 -16.63
C PHE A 109 9.76 -0.57 -16.82
N ILE A 110 9.08 0.58 -16.81
CA ILE A 110 9.72 1.90 -16.90
C ILE A 110 10.66 2.11 -15.71
N PHE A 111 10.22 1.76 -14.49
CA PHE A 111 11.05 1.88 -13.30
C PHE A 111 12.33 1.04 -13.40
N ILE A 112 12.23 -0.21 -13.85
CA ILE A 112 13.39 -1.08 -14.07
C ILE A 112 14.30 -0.53 -15.18
N ALA A 113 13.72 -0.06 -16.29
CA ALA A 113 14.48 0.52 -17.40
C ALA A 113 15.27 1.77 -16.97
N LEU A 114 14.66 2.65 -16.17
CA LEU A 114 15.33 3.84 -15.63
C LEU A 114 16.50 3.48 -14.70
N ILE A 115 16.36 2.42 -13.90
CA ILE A 115 17.45 1.88 -13.06
C ILE A 115 18.56 1.30 -13.95
N ALA A 116 18.20 0.49 -14.95
CA ALA A 116 19.16 -0.16 -15.85
C ALA A 116 19.95 0.85 -16.70
N LEU A 117 19.32 1.96 -17.10
CA LEU A 117 19.97 3.06 -17.83
C LEU A 117 20.85 3.96 -16.95
N GLY A 118 20.96 3.69 -15.64
CA GLY A 118 21.84 4.43 -14.73
C GLY A 118 21.43 5.87 -14.44
N SER A 119 20.24 6.30 -14.90
CA SER A 119 19.76 7.68 -14.78
C SER A 119 19.44 8.10 -13.32
N ILE A 120 19.35 7.13 -12.41
CA ILE A 120 19.10 7.35 -10.97
C ILE A 120 20.40 7.69 -10.19
N GLY A 121 21.53 7.91 -10.88
CA GLY A 121 22.76 8.41 -10.26
C GLY A 121 22.68 9.84 -9.69
N SER A 122 21.74 10.69 -10.16
CA SER A 122 21.73 12.12 -9.79
C SER A 122 21.00 12.48 -8.49
N VAL A 123 20.25 11.55 -7.88
CA VAL A 123 19.60 11.83 -6.57
C VAL A 123 20.62 11.80 -5.42
N ARG A 124 21.81 11.19 -5.62
CA ARG A 124 22.93 11.23 -4.65
C ARG A 124 23.70 12.54 -4.65
N SER A 125 23.70 13.33 -5.74
CA SER A 125 24.53 14.54 -5.83
C SER A 125 23.92 15.77 -5.19
N VAL A 126 22.60 15.81 -4.95
CA VAL A 126 21.96 16.93 -4.23
C VAL A 126 22.35 16.93 -2.75
N LYS A 127 22.56 15.76 -2.14
CA LYS A 127 22.97 15.67 -0.73
C LYS A 127 24.43 16.09 -0.51
N ALA A 128 25.27 16.00 -1.55
CA ALA A 128 26.68 16.41 -1.49
C ALA A 128 26.91 17.91 -1.69
N ARG A 129 25.87 18.69 -2.03
CA ARG A 129 25.97 20.15 -2.27
C ARG A 129 25.47 21.00 -1.09
N ILE A 130 25.01 20.36 -0.02
CA ILE A 130 24.43 21.00 1.18
C ILE A 130 25.26 20.67 2.45
N THR A 131 26.40 19.99 2.31
CA THR A 131 27.42 19.86 3.37
C THR A 131 28.67 20.58 2.90
#